data_AF-C3ZA59-F1
#
_entry.id   AF-C3ZA59-F1
#
_cell.length_a   1.000
_cell.length_b   1.000
_cell.length_c   1.000
_cell.angle_alpha   90.00
_cell.angle_beta   90.00
_cell.angle_gamma   90.00
#
_symmetry.space_group_name_H-M   'P 1'
#
loop_
_entity.id
_entity.type
_entity.pdbx_description
1 polymer ?
#
loop_
_entity_poly.entity_id
_entity_poly.type
_entity_poly.pdbx_seq_one_letter_code
_entity_poly.pdbx_strand_id
1 'polypeptide(L)' 'TCKCTPGWDGDQCQGDGPGTVNFCITAPCRNGGTCIPMKTGFRCNCLQGFEGARCEIRTGKEHLFVGFPLE' A
#
# COMPACT_ATOMS: atom_id res chain seq x y z
N THR A 1 -11.38 -26.84 11.05
CA THR A 1 -10.55 -27.05 9.83
C THR A 1 -11.22 -26.37 8.67
N CYS A 2 -10.65 -25.28 8.17
CA CYS A 2 -11.24 -24.51 7.07
C CYS A 2 -10.98 -25.24 5.74
N LYS A 3 -12.03 -25.52 4.96
CA LYS A 3 -11.88 -26.08 3.61
C LYS A 3 -11.75 -24.92 2.63
N CYS A 4 -10.52 -24.51 2.32
CA CYS A 4 -10.29 -23.42 1.38
C CYS A 4 -10.51 -23.86 -0.09
N THR A 5 -10.94 -22.95 -0.95
CA THR A 5 -11.05 -23.16 -2.40
C THR A 5 -9.65 -23.32 -3.03
N PRO A 6 -9.53 -23.99 -4.21
CA PRO A 6 -8.24 -24.12 -4.89
C PRO A 6 -7.59 -22.75 -5.05
N GLY A 7 -6.35 -22.59 -4.59
CA GLY A 7 -5.59 -21.33 -4.62
C GLY A 7 -5.62 -20.49 -3.34
N TRP A 8 -6.18 -21.02 -2.25
CA TRP A 8 -6.10 -20.44 -0.90
C TRP A 8 -5.30 -21.37 0.02
N ASP A 9 -4.40 -20.81 0.82
CA ASP A 9 -3.59 -21.54 1.82
C ASP A 9 -3.61 -20.78 3.18
N GLY A 10 -3.47 -21.52 4.29
CA GLY A 10 -3.44 -20.98 5.66
C GLY A 10 -4.64 -21.37 6.56
N ASP A 11 -4.44 -21.27 7.88
CA ASP A 11 -5.39 -21.73 8.92
C ASP A 11 -6.76 -21.05 8.90
N GLN A 12 -6.88 -19.92 8.22
CA GLN A 12 -8.10 -19.11 8.11
C GLN A 12 -8.46 -18.73 6.67
N CYS A 13 -7.79 -19.31 5.66
CA CYS A 13 -7.93 -18.87 4.26
C CYS A 13 -7.80 -17.34 4.15
N GLN A 14 -6.71 -16.75 4.68
CA GLN A 14 -6.53 -15.29 4.78
C GLN A 14 -5.59 -14.69 3.71
N GLY A 15 -5.24 -15.46 2.68
CA GLY A 15 -4.43 -14.99 1.55
C GLY A 15 -5.28 -14.50 0.38
N ASP A 16 -4.76 -13.56 -0.40
CA ASP A 16 -5.28 -13.16 -1.71
C ASP A 16 -5.42 -14.40 -2.62
N GLY A 17 -6.64 -14.95 -2.77
CA GLY A 17 -6.91 -16.13 -3.60
C GLY A 17 -6.49 -15.99 -5.08
N PRO A 18 -6.66 -17.02 -5.92
CA PRO A 18 -6.08 -17.12 -7.28
C PRO A 18 -6.76 -16.22 -8.34
N GLY A 19 -7.13 -15.01 -7.97
CA GLY A 19 -7.67 -13.97 -8.85
C GLY A 19 -7.24 -12.55 -8.49
N THR A 20 -6.47 -12.37 -7.41
CA THR A 20 -5.92 -11.08 -7.00
C THR A 20 -4.41 -11.17 -7.04
N VAL A 21 -3.81 -10.82 -8.18
CA VAL A 21 -2.37 -10.62 -8.27
C VAL A 21 -2.01 -9.56 -7.24
N ASN A 22 -1.27 -9.91 -6.19
CA ASN A 22 -0.85 -8.93 -5.20
C ASN A 22 0.30 -8.11 -5.81
N PHE A 23 -0.06 -7.02 -6.47
CA PHE A 23 0.87 -6.09 -7.10
C PHE A 23 1.82 -5.39 -6.10
N CYS A 24 1.58 -5.55 -4.79
CA CYS A 24 2.45 -5.05 -3.72
C CYS A 24 3.60 -6.00 -3.34
N ILE A 25 3.65 -7.23 -3.86
CA ILE A 25 4.74 -8.20 -3.58
C ILE A 25 6.13 -7.63 -3.91
N THR A 26 6.22 -6.82 -4.97
CA THR A 26 7.50 -6.19 -5.39
C THR A 26 7.80 -4.89 -4.64
N ALA A 27 7.02 -4.56 -3.61
CA ALA A 27 7.09 -3.30 -2.86
C ALA A 27 7.25 -2.08 -3.79
N PRO A 28 6.25 -1.80 -4.66
CA PRO A 28 6.45 -0.82 -5.71
C PRO A 28 6.59 0.62 -5.19
N CYS A 29 6.04 0.92 -4.01
CA CYS A 29 6.06 2.24 -3.40
C CYS A 29 7.45 2.57 -2.83
N ARG A 30 7.94 3.78 -3.11
CA ARG A 30 9.21 4.33 -2.64
C ARG A 30 8.99 5.28 -1.46
N ASN A 31 10.10 5.69 -0.84
CA ASN A 31 10.13 6.71 0.22
C ASN A 31 9.15 6.45 1.39
N GLY A 32 8.97 5.18 1.77
CA GLY A 32 8.09 4.81 2.89
C GLY A 32 6.59 4.85 2.58
N GLY A 33 6.19 4.94 1.31
CA GLY A 33 4.78 4.86 0.92
C GLY A 33 4.16 3.50 1.21
N THR A 34 2.89 3.49 1.62
CA THR A 34 2.14 2.24 1.89
C THR A 34 1.53 1.71 0.60
N CYS A 35 1.84 0.46 0.25
CA CYS A 35 1.25 -0.18 -0.93
C CYS A 35 -0.13 -0.76 -0.61
N ILE A 36 -1.11 -0.43 -1.45
CA ILE A 36 -2.48 -0.91 -1.36
C ILE A 36 -2.75 -1.74 -2.63
N PRO A 37 -2.91 -3.07 -2.51
CA PRO A 37 -3.26 -3.90 -3.65
C PRO A 37 -4.68 -3.59 -4.13
N MET A 38 -4.90 -3.57 -5.44
CA MET A 38 -6.17 -3.30 -6.09
C MET A 38 -6.53 -4.44 -7.04
N LYS A 39 -7.82 -4.56 -7.41
CA LYS A 39 -8.29 -5.59 -8.36
C LYS A 39 -7.55 -5.59 -9.71
N THR A 40 -7.08 -4.43 -10.16
CA THR A 40 -6.41 -4.26 -11.46
C THR A 40 -5.05 -3.60 -11.35
N GLY A 41 -4.39 -3.64 -10.18
CA GLY A 41 -3.07 -3.03 -9.99
C GLY A 41 -2.71 -2.78 -8.54
N PHE A 42 -1.93 -1.73 -8.29
CA PHE A 42 -1.63 -1.22 -6.96
C PHE A 42 -1.82 0.29 -6.90
N ARG A 43 -2.03 0.81 -5.69
CA ARG A 43 -1.91 2.24 -5.40
C ARG A 43 -0.94 2.45 -4.25
N CYS A 44 -0.11 3.46 -4.36
CA CYS A 44 0.75 3.90 -3.27
C CYS A 44 0.10 5.05 -2.50
N ASN A 45 0.00 4.90 -1.18
CA ASN A 45 -0.30 6.01 -0.29
C ASN A 45 1.02 6.66 0.13
N CYS A 46 1.29 7.86 -0.37
CA CYS A 46 2.55 8.55 -0.16
C CYS A 46 2.56 9.34 1.15
N LEU A 47 3.71 9.38 1.80
CA LEU A 47 3.92 10.26 2.95
C LEU A 47 3.87 11.72 2.51
N GLN A 48 3.59 12.61 3.46
CA GLN A 48 3.71 14.03 3.22
C GLN A 48 5.14 14.35 2.76
N GLY A 49 5.27 15.17 1.72
CA GLY A 49 6.54 15.39 1.04
C GLY A 49 6.79 14.53 -0.20
N PHE A 50 5.91 13.57 -0.51
CA PHE A 50 6.11 12.63 -1.62
C PHE A 50 4.88 12.49 -2.49
N GLU A 51 5.11 12.40 -3.80
CA GLU A 51 4.08 12.27 -4.84
C GLU A 51 4.59 11.37 -5.99
N GLY A 52 3.75 11.15 -7.00
CA GLY A 52 3.99 10.21 -8.08
C GLY A 52 3.26 8.88 -7.88
N ALA A 53 3.24 8.04 -8.92
CA ALA A 53 2.52 6.76 -8.91
C ALA A 53 3.11 5.78 -7.88
N ARG A 54 4.39 5.94 -7.55
CA ARG A 54 5.18 5.12 -6.63
C ARG A 54 5.79 5.96 -5.53
N CYS A 55 5.31 7.18 -5.26
CA CYS A 55 5.90 8.10 -4.30
C CYS A 55 7.38 8.40 -4.59
N GLU A 56 7.78 8.36 -5.85
CA GLU A 56 9.16 8.55 -6.32
C GLU A 56 9.57 10.02 -6.37
N ILE A 57 8.60 10.93 -6.45
CA ILE A 57 8.83 12.37 -6.55
C ILE A 57 8.83 12.95 -5.14
N ARG A 58 9.89 13.67 -4.78
CA ARG A 58 9.96 14.45 -3.54
C ARG A 58 9.37 15.82 -3.81
N THR A 59 8.16 16.07 -3.33
CA THR A 59 7.60 17.42 -3.32
C THR A 59 7.98 18.02 -1.99
N GLY A 60 8.92 18.96 -1.94
CA GLY A 60 9.41 19.57 -0.69
C GLY A 60 8.35 20.37 0.08
N LYS A 61 7.27 19.72 0.51
CA LYS A 61 6.28 20.23 1.47
C LYS A 61 6.70 19.81 2.88
N GLU A 62 7.95 20.07 3.19
CA GLU A 62 8.50 20.04 4.54
C GLU A 62 8.06 21.32 5.25
N HIS A 63 6.89 21.30 5.90
CA HIS A 63 6.39 22.42 6.70
C HIS A 63 5.79 23.60 5.90
N LEU A 64 4.59 23.43 5.36
CA LEU A 64 3.63 24.54 5.45
C LEU A 64 2.75 24.28 6.67
N PHE A 65 3.16 24.88 7.78
CA PHE A 65 2.44 25.00 9.04
C PHE A 65 0.92 25.10 8.83
N VAL A 66 0.18 24.02 9.09
CA VAL A 66 -1.22 24.12 9.51
C VAL A 66 -1.25 23.65 10.95
N GLY A 67 -1.42 24.62 11.83
CA GLY A 67 -1.14 24.53 13.25
C GLY A 67 -1.90 23.41 13.96
N PHE A 68 -1.16 22.67 14.77
CA PHE A 68 -1.70 22.08 15.99
C PHE A 68 -1.12 22.90 17.15
N PRO A 69 -1.95 23.56 17.97
CA PRO A 69 -1.47 24.30 19.12
C PRO A 69 -0.77 23.35 20.08
N LEU A 70 0.40 23.76 20.57
CA LEU A 70 1.05 23.14 21.71
C LEU A 70 0.13 23.34 22.92
N GLU A 71 -0.35 22.26 23.53
CA GLU A 71 -0.75 22.26 24.94
C GLU A 71 0.49 22.36 25.82
#